data_AF-A0A139PV09-F1
#
_entry.id   AF-A0A139PV09-F1
#
_cell.length_a   1.000
_cell.length_b   1.000
_cell.length_c   1.000
_cell.angle_alpha   90.00
_cell.angle_beta   90.00
_cell.angle_gamma   90.00
#
_symmetry.space_group_name_H-M   'P 1'
#
loop_
_entity.id
_entity.type
_entity.pdbx_description
1 polymer ?
#
loop_
_entity_poly.entity_id
_entity_poly.type
_entity_poly.pdbx_seq_one_letter_code
_entity_poly.pdbx_strand_id
1 'polypeptide(L)'
;MSTVKSDLNLAQTYATQLKNACQSLTAIAAASQDDLTTLQGNNKAHQCLTKDQNLASQITAAVTLTSERLHSVASDFEALDEAAANGFRSHT
;
A
#
# COMPACT_ATOMS: atom_id res chain seq x y z
N MET A 1 29.72 -16.97 -1.84
CA MET A 1 28.53 -16.89 -0.97
C MET A 1 27.86 -15.57 -1.33
N SER A 2 26.73 -15.60 -2.00
CA SER A 2 26.03 -14.38 -2.40
C SER A 2 25.40 -13.78 -1.14
N THR A 3 25.81 -12.58 -0.74
CA THR A 3 25.21 -11.88 0.39
C THR A 3 23.74 -11.64 0.06
N VAL A 4 22.83 -12.28 0.80
CA VAL A 4 21.41 -11.94 0.72
C VAL A 4 21.27 -10.59 1.41
N LYS A 5 21.44 -9.51 0.63
CA LYS A 5 21.36 -8.15 1.13
C LYS A 5 20.03 -7.55 0.70
N SER A 6 19.24 -7.10 1.67
CA SER A 6 18.02 -6.33 1.40
C SER A 6 18.42 -4.97 0.82
N ASP A 7 17.89 -4.62 -0.35
CA ASP A 7 18.06 -3.27 -0.92
C ASP A 7 16.97 -2.37 -0.34
N LEU A 8 17.24 -1.85 0.86
CA LEU A 8 16.32 -1.01 1.63
C LEU A 8 15.89 0.24 0.85
N ASN A 9 16.79 0.83 0.07
CA ASN A 9 16.50 1.99 -0.76
C ASN A 9 15.50 1.63 -1.87
N LEU A 10 15.71 0.49 -2.53
CA LEU A 10 14.78 0.01 -3.56
C LEU A 10 13.41 -0.35 -2.97
N ALA A 11 13.39 -1.02 -1.81
CA ALA A 11 12.16 -1.36 -1.11
C ALA A 11 11.37 -0.10 -0.69
N GLN A 12 12.03 0.86 -0.05
CA GLN A 12 11.42 2.15 0.32
C GLN A 12 10.91 2.92 -0.89
N THR A 13 11.65 2.89 -1.99
CA THR A 13 11.26 3.53 -3.26
C THR A 13 9.95 2.93 -3.78
N TYR A 14 9.83 1.60 -3.83
CA TYR A 14 8.59 0.95 -4.27
C TYR A 14 7.43 1.15 -3.29
N ALA A 15 7.66 1.05 -1.98
CA ALA A 15 6.65 1.30 -0.96
C ALA A 15 6.06 2.72 -1.09
N THR A 16 6.92 3.72 -1.31
CA THR A 16 6.54 5.12 -1.48
C THR A 16 5.77 5.33 -2.78
N GLN A 17 6.24 4.75 -3.89
CA GLN A 17 5.54 4.84 -5.18
C GLN A 17 4.14 4.21 -5.11
N LEU A 18 4.02 3.02 -4.49
CA LEU A 18 2.73 2.34 -4.30
C LEU A 18 1.78 3.16 -3.43
N LYS A 19 2.28 3.75 -2.34
CA LYS A 19 1.51 4.63 -1.46
C LYS A 19 0.99 5.86 -2.21
N ASN A 20 1.86 6.53 -2.96
CA ASN A 20 1.50 7.73 -3.74
C ASN A 20 0.49 7.40 -4.85
N ALA A 21 0.67 6.28 -5.56
CA ALA A 21 -0.27 5.84 -6.58
C ALA A 21 -1.67 5.58 -5.99
N CYS A 22 -1.76 5.03 -4.78
CA CYS A 22 -3.03 4.77 -4.12
C CYS A 22 -3.70 6.03 -3.53
N GLN A 23 -2.92 7.05 -3.18
CA GLN A 23 -3.48 8.35 -2.79
C GLN A 23 -4.25 8.99 -3.94
N SER A 24 -3.73 8.90 -5.17
CA SER A 24 -4.44 9.35 -6.38
C SER A 24 -5.77 8.62 -6.58
N LEU A 25 -5.86 7.35 -6.18
CA LEU A 25 -7.09 6.55 -6.28
C LEU A 25 -8.18 7.05 -5.31
N THR A 26 -7.80 7.41 -4.09
CA THR A 26 -8.73 7.98 -3.08
C THR A 26 -9.07 9.44 -3.32
N ALA A 27 -8.25 10.16 -4.08
CA ALA A 27 -8.51 11.56 -4.45
C ALA A 27 -9.61 11.68 -5.51
N ILE A 28 -10.02 10.57 -6.13
CA ILE A 28 -11.19 10.54 -7.02
C ILE A 28 -12.42 10.85 -6.17
N ALA A 29 -13.01 12.02 -6.42
CA ALA A 29 -14.21 12.46 -5.74
C ALA A 29 -15.38 11.51 -6.02
N ALA A 30 -16.26 11.35 -5.04
CA ALA A 30 -17.50 10.61 -5.21
C ALA A 30 -18.30 11.25 -6.36
N ALA A 31 -18.76 10.41 -7.30
CA ALA A 31 -19.58 10.89 -8.40
C ALA A 31 -20.90 11.45 -7.88
N SER A 32 -21.37 12.54 -8.49
CA SER A 32 -22.66 13.14 -8.15
C SER A 32 -23.79 12.15 -8.34
N GLN A 33 -24.67 12.06 -7.36
CA GLN A 33 -25.89 11.26 -7.41
C GLN A 33 -27.06 12.14 -7.88
N ASP A 34 -27.90 11.61 -8.77
CA ASP A 34 -29.17 12.24 -9.13
C ASP A 34 -30.22 11.83 -8.09
N ASP A 35 -30.74 12.77 -7.30
CA ASP A 35 -31.75 12.49 -6.28
C ASP A 35 -33.20 12.73 -6.76
N LEU A 36 -33.39 13.30 -7.96
CA LEU A 36 -34.71 13.65 -8.48
C LEU A 36 -35.43 12.43 -9.09
N THR A 37 -34.67 11.54 -9.71
CA THR A 37 -35.20 10.37 -10.43
C THR A 37 -35.43 9.18 -9.49
N THR A 38 -36.65 8.65 -9.40
CA THR A 38 -36.98 7.49 -8.54
C THR A 38 -37.00 6.15 -9.28
N LEU A 39 -36.60 6.15 -10.56
CA LEU A 39 -36.51 4.92 -11.36
C LEU A 39 -35.55 3.92 -10.72
N GLN A 40 -35.88 2.63 -10.78
CA GLN A 40 -35.07 1.57 -10.17
C GLN A 40 -33.61 1.57 -10.67
N GLY A 41 -33.37 2.01 -11.92
CA GLY A 41 -32.03 2.19 -12.46
C GLY A 41 -31.19 3.23 -11.72
N ASN A 42 -31.81 4.31 -11.22
CA ASN A 42 -31.10 5.34 -10.48
C ASN A 42 -30.64 4.85 -9.11
N ASN A 43 -31.50 4.14 -8.39
CA ASN A 43 -31.11 3.46 -7.14
C ASN A 43 -29.96 2.46 -7.36
N LYS A 44 -29.95 1.73 -8.48
CA LYS A 44 -28.84 0.83 -8.84
C LYS A 44 -27.56 1.61 -9.12
N ALA A 45 -27.65 2.75 -9.81
CA ALA A 45 -26.50 3.61 -10.08
C ALA A 45 -25.89 4.14 -8.77
N HIS A 46 -26.70 4.63 -7.84
CA HIS A 46 -26.26 5.07 -6.51
C HIS A 46 -25.52 3.96 -5.76
N GLN A 47 -26.09 2.75 -5.72
CA GLN A 47 -25.46 1.59 -5.10
C GLN A 47 -24.12 1.22 -5.74
N CYS A 48 -24.02 1.32 -7.08
CA CYS A 48 -22.77 1.07 -7.80
C CYS A 48 -21.71 2.10 -7.41
N LEU A 49 -22.05 3.39 -7.44
CA LEU A 49 -21.14 4.48 -7.06
C LEU A 49 -20.63 4.33 -5.63
N THR A 50 -21.50 3.95 -4.69
CA THR A 50 -21.07 3.67 -3.31
C THR A 50 -20.13 2.47 -3.24
N LYS A 51 -20.40 1.39 -3.99
CA LYS A 51 -19.51 0.21 -4.03
C LYS A 51 -18.15 0.55 -4.63
N ASP A 52 -18.12 1.35 -5.68
CA ASP A 52 -16.88 1.78 -6.34
C ASP A 52 -16.02 2.61 -5.38
N GLN A 53 -16.62 3.56 -4.66
CA GLN A 53 -15.91 4.35 -3.65
C GLN A 53 -15.38 3.49 -2.50
N ASN A 54 -16.18 2.54 -2.02
CA ASN A 54 -15.78 1.59 -0.97
C ASN A 54 -14.66 0.66 -1.44
N LEU A 55 -14.68 0.23 -2.70
CA LEU A 55 -13.64 -0.61 -3.28
C LEU A 55 -12.32 0.18 -3.39
N ALA A 56 -12.36 1.42 -3.88
CA ALA A 56 -11.20 2.29 -3.95
C ALA A 56 -10.57 2.49 -2.55
N SER A 57 -11.39 2.73 -1.53
CA SER A 57 -10.94 2.84 -0.14
C SER A 57 -10.26 1.56 0.36
N GLN A 58 -10.85 0.39 0.10
CA GLN A 58 -10.29 -0.91 0.49
C GLN A 58 -8.95 -1.20 -0.22
N ILE A 59 -8.85 -0.91 -1.52
CA ILE A 59 -7.60 -1.05 -2.27
C ILE A 59 -6.51 -0.18 -1.65
N THR A 60 -6.81 1.09 -1.40
CA THR A 60 -5.83 2.03 -0.82
C THR A 60 -5.39 1.61 0.59
N ALA A 61 -6.31 1.12 1.42
CA ALA A 61 -5.96 0.58 2.73
C ALA A 61 -5.02 -0.64 2.61
N ALA A 62 -5.34 -1.59 1.73
CA ALA A 62 -4.54 -2.80 1.53
C ALA A 62 -3.14 -2.48 0.99
N VAL A 63 -3.03 -1.57 0.02
CA VAL A 63 -1.73 -1.17 -0.54
C VAL A 63 -0.92 -0.37 0.48
N THR A 64 -1.54 0.52 1.24
CA THR A 64 -0.85 1.26 2.31
C THR A 64 -0.24 0.32 3.34
N LEU A 65 -1.03 -0.66 3.82
CA LEU A 65 -0.56 -1.70 4.74
C LEU A 65 0.57 -2.54 4.13
N THR A 66 0.47 -2.86 2.83
CA THR A 66 1.50 -3.62 2.12
C THR A 66 2.80 -2.81 2.01
N SER A 67 2.73 -1.53 1.70
CA SER A 67 3.88 -0.63 1.66
C SER A 67 4.55 -0.50 3.03
N GLU A 68 3.78 -0.40 4.11
CA GLU A 68 4.31 -0.38 5.49
C GLU A 68 5.00 -1.69 5.84
N ARG A 69 4.40 -2.83 5.50
CA ARG A 69 5.01 -4.15 5.70
C ARG A 69 6.30 -4.33 4.91
N LEU A 70 6.33 -3.88 3.66
CA LEU A 70 7.51 -3.96 2.81
C LEU A 70 8.66 -3.13 3.39
N HIS A 71 8.36 -1.94 3.93
CA HIS A 71 9.33 -1.12 4.64
C HIS A 71 9.84 -1.80 5.92
N SER A 72 8.93 -2.36 6.73
CA SER A 72 9.28 -3.07 7.97
C SER A 72 10.19 -4.27 7.69
N VAL A 73 9.81 -5.13 6.74
CA VAL A 73 10.60 -6.32 6.39
C VAL A 73 11.98 -5.92 5.88
N ALA A 74 12.07 -4.89 5.04
CA ALA A 74 13.37 -4.41 4.57
C ALA A 74 14.28 -3.95 5.73
N SER A 75 13.70 -3.25 6.71
CA SER A 75 14.40 -2.82 7.93
C SER A 75 14.83 -3.99 8.81
N ASP A 76 13.97 -5.00 8.98
CA ASP A 76 14.26 -6.20 9.76
C ASP A 76 15.42 -7.00 9.15
N PHE A 77 15.47 -7.09 7.83
CA PHE A 77 16.59 -7.72 7.11
C PHE A 77 17.91 -6.96 7.31
N GLU A 78 17.89 -5.63 7.31
CA GLU A 78 19.09 -4.81 7.56
C GLU A 78 19.59 -5.01 9.01
N ALA A 79 18.70 -4.96 9.99
CA ALA A 79 19.04 -5.21 11.38
C ALA A 79 19.62 -6.62 11.61
N LEU A 80 19.08 -7.63 10.92
CA LEU A 80 19.60 -9.00 10.98
C LEU A 80 21.01 -9.11 10.34
N ASP A 81 21.24 -8.45 9.21
CA ASP A 81 22.56 -8.42 8.54
C ASP A 81 23.61 -7.76 9.45
N GLU A 82 23.27 -6.64 10.09
CA GLU A 82 24.13 -5.96 11.06
C GLU A 82 24.44 -6.83 12.29
N ALA A 83 23.41 -7.48 12.86
CA ALA A 83 23.58 -8.37 14.00
C ALA A 83 24.48 -9.56 13.67
N ALA A 84 24.30 -10.18 12.50
CA ALA A 84 25.14 -11.27 12.03
C ALA A 84 26.58 -10.80 11.82
N ALA A 85 26.78 -9.66 11.15
CA ALA A 85 28.11 -9.09 10.93
C ALA A 85 28.85 -8.79 12.24
N ASN A 86 28.17 -8.20 13.23
CA ASN A 86 28.75 -7.96 14.55
C ASN A 86 29.07 -9.26 15.29
N GLY A 87 28.22 -10.28 15.19
CA GLY A 87 28.48 -11.61 15.74
C GLY A 87 29.80 -12.20 15.22
N PHE A 88 30.02 -12.15 13.90
CA PHE A 88 31.27 -12.63 13.29
C PHE A 88 32.51 -11.81 13.72
N ARG A 89 32.38 -10.48 13.87
CA ARG A 89 33.49 -9.60 14.28
C ARG A 89 33.88 -9.75 15.76
N SER A 90 32.97 -10.21 16.61
CA SER A 90 33.25 -10.41 18.04
C SER A 90 34.02 -11.71 18.35
N HIS A 91 34.13 -12.61 17.37
CA HIS A 91 34.78 -13.92 17.50
C HIS A 91 36.12 -14.03 16.75
N THR A 92 36.67 -12.92 16.26
CA THR A 92 38.03 -12.79 15.69
C THR A 92 38.87 -11.87 16.54
#